data_AF-J9DQ52-F1
#
_entry.id   AF-J9DQ52-F1
#
_cell.length_a   1.000
_cell.length_b   1.000
_cell.length_c   1.000
_cell.angle_alpha   90.00
_cell.angle_beta   90.00
_cell.angle_gamma   90.00
#
_symmetry.space_group_name_H-M   'P 1'
#
loop_
_entity.id
_entity.type
_entity.pdbx_description
1 polymer ?
#
loop_
_entity_poly.entity_id
_entity_poly.type
_entity_poly.pdbx_seq_one_letter_code
_entity_poly.pdbx_strand_id
1 'polypeptide(L)'
;MHFFKQVFQGYKAGIERGIFKVMAKMGISTLHSYKGAQIFEAVGLATEVVDRCFTNTVSRLGGASFEILAAEALRIHRNAYPAASDKEYNYGIKTLISPGIFHWRDGGERHINEPTNIAKLQAATKLNDRKTFHEYSAASNLAQRMCTLRGQLEIKTSKKLQIPLSEVESAAEIVKRFVTGKAINFSILFHLKFSIENIYC
;
A
#
# COMPACT_ATOMS: atom_id res chain seq x y z
N MET A 1 33.61 0.58 21.63
CA MET A 1 32.58 0.98 22.63
C MET A 1 31.91 2.32 22.31
N HIS A 2 32.62 3.35 21.83
CA HIS A 2 32.03 4.66 21.51
C HIS A 2 31.05 4.63 20.31
N PHE A 3 31.36 3.88 19.25
CA PHE A 3 30.50 3.69 18.07
C PHE A 3 29.10 3.13 18.40
N PHE A 4 29.04 2.05 19.18
CA PHE A 4 27.75 1.45 19.60
C PHE A 4 26.87 2.44 20.36
N LYS A 5 27.48 3.28 21.22
CA LYS A 5 26.75 4.34 21.92
C LYS A 5 26.19 5.37 20.93
N GLN A 6 26.96 5.78 19.92
CA GLN A 6 26.48 6.71 18.90
C GLN A 6 25.31 6.14 18.09
N VAL A 7 25.42 4.88 17.64
CA VAL A 7 24.33 4.20 16.92
C VAL A 7 23.07 4.13 17.76
N PHE A 8 23.19 3.74 19.03
CA PHE A 8 22.06 3.68 19.95
C PHE A 8 21.41 5.05 20.17
N GLN A 9 22.20 6.11 20.35
CA GLN A 9 21.67 7.47 20.50
C GLN A 9 20.97 7.96 19.23
N GLY A 10 21.52 7.64 18.05
CA GLY A 10 20.89 7.95 16.77
C GLY A 10 19.53 7.27 16.61
N TYR A 11 19.45 5.98 16.96
CA TYR A 11 18.20 5.23 16.96
C TYR A 11 17.18 5.83 17.94
N LYS A 12 17.60 6.08 19.19
CA LYS A 12 16.76 6.70 20.21
C LYS A 12 16.19 8.05 19.75
N ALA A 13 17.05 8.94 19.23
CA ALA A 13 16.63 10.24 18.72
C ALA A 13 15.67 10.12 17.53
N GLY A 14 15.85 9.11 16.67
CA GLY A 14 14.93 8.79 15.58
C GLY A 14 13.54 8.41 16.07
N ILE A 15 13.46 7.54 17.09
CA ILE A 15 12.20 7.12 17.72
C ILE A 15 11.52 8.30 18.42
N GLU A 16 12.26 9.10 19.20
CA GLU A 16 11.72 10.28 19.90
C GLU A 16 11.09 11.28 18.91
N ARG A 17 11.81 11.62 17.83
CA ARG A 17 11.29 12.49 16.77
C ARG A 17 10.07 11.90 16.07
N GLY A 18 10.05 10.58 15.86
CA GLY A 18 8.92 9.86 15.28
C GLY A 18 7.66 10.00 16.13
N ILE A 19 7.78 9.75 17.44
CA ILE A 19 6.68 9.87 18.40
C ILE A 19 6.16 11.31 18.44
N PHE A 20 7.04 12.31 18.55
CA PHE A 20 6.63 13.72 18.55
C PHE A 20 5.95 14.13 17.26
N LYS A 21 6.40 13.64 16.10
CA LYS A 21 5.76 13.91 14.83
C LYS A 21 4.34 13.33 14.75
N VAL A 22 4.10 12.14 15.30
CA VAL A 22 2.77 11.54 15.36
C VAL A 22 1.86 12.32 16.31
N MET A 23 2.33 12.67 17.50
CA MET A 23 1.58 13.48 18.46
C MET A 23 1.22 14.87 17.90
N ALA A 24 2.18 15.52 17.23
CA ALA A 24 2.00 16.84 16.65
C ALA A 24 0.95 16.89 15.54
N LYS A 25 0.72 15.79 14.80
CA LYS A 25 -0.36 15.71 13.79
C LYS A 25 -1.75 15.89 14.40
N MET A 26 -1.90 15.53 15.67
CA MET A 26 -3.16 15.62 16.42
C MET A 26 -3.15 16.79 17.42
N GLY A 27 -2.10 17.61 17.43
CA GLY A 27 -1.97 18.76 18.34
C GLY A 27 -1.69 18.40 19.80
N ILE A 28 -1.18 17.20 20.10
CA ILE A 28 -0.91 16.76 21.48
C ILE A 28 0.53 17.09 21.85
N SER A 29 0.71 17.76 22.99
CA SER A 29 2.03 18.24 23.44
C SER A 29 2.67 17.40 24.54
N THR A 30 1.92 16.52 25.23
CA THR A 30 2.46 15.70 26.33
C THR A 30 2.27 14.20 26.07
N LEU A 31 3.31 13.42 26.37
CA LEU A 31 3.25 11.96 26.21
C LEU A 31 2.26 11.32 27.20
N HIS A 32 2.09 11.93 28.38
CA HIS A 32 1.15 11.46 29.39
C HIS A 32 -0.29 11.47 28.86
N SER A 33 -0.71 12.54 28.19
CA SER A 33 -2.03 12.62 27.56
C SER A 33 -2.17 11.70 26.35
N TYR A 34 -1.08 11.40 25.63
CA TYR A 34 -1.10 10.49 24.49
C TYR A 34 -1.24 9.02 24.90
N LYS A 35 -0.66 8.65 26.04
CA LYS A 35 -0.67 7.27 26.55
C LYS A 35 -2.10 6.83 26.87
N GLY A 36 -2.55 5.77 26.21
CA GLY A 36 -3.89 5.20 26.44
C GLY A 36 -5.03 5.94 25.74
N ALA A 37 -4.75 7.06 25.04
CA ALA A 37 -5.77 7.82 24.32
C ALA A 37 -6.34 7.11 23.07
N GLN A 38 -5.73 6.00 22.65
CA GLN A 38 -6.14 5.19 21.49
C GLN A 38 -6.41 6.04 20.23
N ILE A 39 -5.49 6.94 19.90
CA ILE A 39 -5.65 7.86 18.76
C ILE A 39 -5.25 7.15 17.46
N PHE A 40 -6.04 6.15 17.10
CA PHE A 40 -5.95 5.40 15.86
C PHE A 40 -7.33 4.84 15.52
N GLU A 41 -7.48 4.40 14.27
CA GLU A 41 -8.65 3.67 13.81
C GLU A 41 -8.22 2.25 13.45
N ALA A 42 -8.96 1.25 13.90
CA ALA A 42 -8.74 -0.13 13.52
C ALA A 42 -9.47 -0.43 12.21
N VAL A 43 -8.73 -0.85 11.18
CA VAL A 43 -9.30 -1.23 9.88
C VAL A 43 -8.94 -2.69 9.60
N GLY A 44 -9.94 -3.53 9.34
CA GLY A 44 -9.74 -4.93 9.00
C GLY A 44 -9.51 -5.86 10.19
N LEU A 45 -9.93 -5.48 11.40
CA LEU A 45 -9.94 -6.36 12.58
C LEU A 45 -11.37 -6.76 12.91
N ALA A 46 -11.58 -8.02 13.28
CA ALA A 46 -12.89 -8.49 13.74
C ALA A 46 -13.30 -7.80 15.05
N THR A 47 -14.61 -7.61 15.25
CA THR A 47 -15.17 -6.97 16.45
C THR A 47 -14.71 -7.64 17.74
N GLU A 48 -14.64 -8.98 17.77
CA GLU A 48 -14.14 -9.75 18.93
C GLU A 48 -12.71 -9.37 19.35
N VAL A 49 -11.85 -9.01 18.40
CA VAL A 49 -10.45 -8.61 18.66
C VAL A 49 -10.41 -7.20 19.20
N VAL A 50 -11.20 -6.30 18.58
CA VAL A 50 -11.31 -4.90 19.01
C VAL A 50 -11.88 -4.83 20.42
N ASP A 51 -12.96 -5.55 20.71
CA ASP A 51 -13.63 -5.52 22.02
C ASP A 51 -12.70 -6.01 23.13
N ARG A 52 -11.90 -7.05 22.85
CA ARG A 52 -11.00 -7.67 23.84
C ARG A 52 -9.68 -6.91 24.04
N CYS A 53 -9.09 -6.39 22.96
CA CYS A 53 -7.72 -5.86 22.98
C CYS A 53 -7.64 -4.33 22.84
N PHE A 54 -8.66 -3.72 22.25
CA PHE A 54 -8.71 -2.30 21.88
C PHE A 54 -10.09 -1.70 22.18
N THR A 55 -10.65 -2.02 23.34
CA THR A 55 -12.01 -1.61 23.73
C THR A 55 -12.19 -0.11 23.52
N ASN A 56 -13.33 0.28 22.95
CA ASN A 56 -13.69 1.65 22.55
C ASN A 56 -12.95 2.23 21.33
N THR A 57 -12.12 1.45 20.63
CA THR A 57 -11.51 1.88 19.36
C THR A 57 -12.52 1.78 18.22
N VAL A 58 -12.56 2.81 17.35
CA VAL A 58 -13.40 2.80 16.16
C VAL A 58 -12.89 1.75 15.17
N SER A 59 -13.79 0.86 14.74
CA SER A 59 -13.55 -0.06 13.63
C SER A 59 -14.77 -0.17 12.73
N ARG A 60 -14.70 0.46 11.55
CA ARG A 60 -15.81 0.50 10.58
C ARG A 60 -15.85 -0.70 9.65
N LEU A 61 -14.71 -1.33 9.45
CA LEU A 61 -14.55 -2.48 8.57
C LEU A 61 -13.97 -3.64 9.39
N GLY A 62 -14.80 -4.67 9.58
CA GLY A 62 -14.39 -5.92 10.20
C GLY A 62 -13.35 -6.67 9.36
N GLY A 63 -12.72 -7.69 9.93
CA GLY A 63 -11.76 -8.51 9.20
C GLY A 63 -11.18 -9.64 10.02
N ALA A 64 -9.88 -9.59 10.28
CA ALA A 64 -9.13 -10.69 10.89
C ALA A 64 -9.64 -11.03 12.31
N SER A 65 -10.05 -12.29 12.49
CA SER A 65 -10.37 -12.90 13.78
C SER A 65 -9.10 -13.33 14.52
N PHE A 66 -9.25 -13.78 15.77
CA PHE A 66 -8.12 -14.36 16.51
C PHE A 66 -7.50 -15.57 15.80
N GLU A 67 -8.30 -16.37 15.08
CA GLU A 67 -7.81 -17.51 14.31
C GLU A 67 -6.90 -17.09 13.16
N ILE A 68 -7.29 -16.05 12.40
CA ILE A 68 -6.50 -15.52 11.29
C ILE A 68 -5.18 -14.93 11.81
N LEU A 69 -5.25 -14.14 12.90
CA LEU A 69 -4.06 -13.56 13.53
C LEU A 69 -3.11 -14.64 14.05
N ALA A 70 -3.64 -15.70 14.67
CA ALA A 70 -2.85 -16.83 15.13
C ALA A 70 -2.21 -17.60 13.97
N ALA A 71 -2.96 -17.86 12.89
CA ALA A 71 -2.45 -18.52 11.70
C ALA A 71 -1.31 -17.71 11.04
N GLU A 72 -1.44 -16.39 10.97
CA GLU A 72 -0.38 -15.52 10.44
C GLU A 72 0.87 -15.52 11.32
N ALA A 73 0.70 -15.42 12.65
CA ALA A 73 1.81 -15.52 13.59
C ALA A 73 2.53 -16.87 13.49
N LEU A 74 1.79 -17.98 13.36
CA LEU A 74 2.35 -19.32 13.18
C LEU A 74 3.05 -19.48 11.83
N ARG A 75 2.55 -18.83 10.76
CA ARG A 75 3.22 -18.82 9.45
C ARG A 75 4.59 -18.13 9.54
N ILE A 76 4.67 -16.98 10.19
CA ILE A 76 5.95 -16.29 10.43
C ILE A 76 6.89 -17.16 11.26
N HIS A 77 6.36 -17.82 12.31
CA HIS A 77 7.14 -18.72 13.14
C HIS A 77 7.71 -19.91 12.35
N ARG A 78 6.90 -20.58 11.52
CA ARG A 78 7.34 -21.70 10.67
C ARG A 78 8.42 -21.28 9.66
N ASN A 79 8.33 -20.07 9.12
CA ASN A 79 9.38 -19.55 8.25
C ASN A 79 10.71 -19.29 9.01
N ALA A 80 10.63 -18.87 10.28
CA ALA A 80 11.84 -18.69 11.09
C ALA A 80 12.41 -20.02 11.61
N TYR A 81 11.54 -21.01 11.87
CA TYR A 81 11.84 -22.31 12.45
C TYR A 81 11.22 -23.44 11.59
N PRO A 82 11.80 -23.73 10.42
CA PRO A 82 11.31 -24.80 9.54
C PRO A 82 11.47 -26.18 10.19
N ALA A 83 10.55 -27.10 9.90
CA ALA A 83 10.68 -28.46 10.40
C ALA A 83 11.74 -29.22 9.60
N ALA A 84 12.44 -30.16 10.25
CA ALA A 84 13.42 -31.04 9.59
C ALA A 84 12.85 -31.81 8.38
N SER A 85 11.52 -32.02 8.36
CA SER A 85 10.78 -32.69 7.29
C SER A 85 10.45 -31.80 6.09
N ASP A 86 10.62 -30.47 6.19
CA ASP A 86 10.28 -29.53 5.12
C ASP A 86 11.35 -29.57 4.03
N LYS A 87 11.21 -30.51 3.08
CA LYS A 87 12.12 -30.73 1.94
C LYS A 87 12.25 -29.52 1.01
N GLU A 88 11.29 -28.61 1.06
CA GLU A 88 11.24 -27.38 0.26
C GLU A 88 12.01 -26.21 0.93
N TYR A 89 12.37 -26.35 2.21
CA TYR A 89 13.06 -25.28 2.92
C TYR A 89 14.56 -25.33 2.66
N ASN A 90 15.04 -24.36 1.89
CA ASN A 90 16.45 -24.21 1.60
C ASN A 90 17.18 -23.69 2.84
N TYR A 91 17.63 -24.60 3.72
CA TYR A 91 18.41 -24.33 4.94
C TYR A 91 19.66 -23.44 4.70
N GLY A 92 20.03 -23.18 3.44
CA GLY A 92 21.14 -22.31 3.04
C GLY A 92 20.82 -20.82 2.88
N ILE A 93 19.54 -20.39 2.87
CA ILE A 93 19.21 -18.96 2.72
C ILE A 93 19.40 -18.26 4.08
N LYS A 94 20.59 -17.68 4.28
CA LYS A 94 20.97 -16.92 5.49
C LYS A 94 20.49 -15.46 5.48
N THR A 95 19.70 -15.07 4.49
CA THR A 95 19.25 -13.70 4.29
C THR A 95 17.74 -13.57 4.53
N LEU A 96 17.34 -12.45 5.11
CA LEU A 96 15.93 -12.13 5.26
C LEU A 96 15.28 -12.00 3.89
N ILE A 97 14.17 -12.70 3.68
CA ILE A 97 13.34 -12.55 2.49
C ILE A 97 12.75 -11.14 2.52
N SER A 98 12.94 -10.39 1.43
CA SER A 98 12.33 -9.08 1.34
C SER A 98 10.96 -9.15 0.69
N PRO A 99 9.87 -8.85 1.41
CA PRO A 99 8.51 -8.98 0.88
C PRO A 99 8.13 -7.87 -0.12
N GLY A 100 8.98 -6.86 -0.34
CA GLY A 100 8.66 -5.78 -1.28
C GLY A 100 7.55 -4.84 -0.80
N ILE A 101 7.39 -4.62 0.52
CA ILE A 101 6.33 -3.76 1.07
C ILE A 101 6.45 -2.29 0.60
N PHE A 102 7.66 -1.73 0.60
CA PHE A 102 7.87 -0.32 0.23
C PHE A 102 8.08 -0.10 -1.28
N HIS A 103 8.71 -1.07 -1.94
CA HIS A 103 9.03 -1.01 -3.36
C HIS A 103 8.66 -2.35 -3.98
N TRP A 104 8.09 -2.29 -5.18
CA TRP A 104 7.76 -3.48 -5.95
C TRP A 104 8.99 -4.39 -6.10
N ARG A 105 8.77 -5.68 -5.88
CA ARG A 105 9.74 -6.74 -6.11
C ARG A 105 9.04 -7.90 -6.78
N ASP A 106 9.76 -8.58 -7.66
CA ASP A 106 9.26 -9.82 -8.24
C ASP A 106 9.04 -10.88 -7.15
N GLY A 107 7.89 -11.55 -7.19
CA GLY A 107 7.43 -12.47 -6.14
C GLY A 107 7.09 -11.83 -4.79
N GLY A 108 7.10 -10.50 -4.66
CA GLY A 108 6.74 -9.78 -3.45
C GLY A 108 5.26 -9.42 -3.34
N GLU A 109 4.96 -8.50 -2.43
CA GLU A 109 3.65 -7.89 -2.26
C GLU A 109 3.16 -7.23 -3.56
N ARG A 110 1.84 -7.24 -3.77
CA ARG A 110 1.22 -6.63 -4.95
C ARG A 110 1.17 -5.12 -4.80
N HIS A 111 1.53 -4.42 -5.87
CA HIS A 111 1.47 -2.96 -5.96
C HIS A 111 0.50 -2.51 -7.03
N ILE A 112 -0.14 -1.36 -6.82
CA ILE A 112 -0.96 -0.71 -7.86
C ILE A 112 -0.09 -0.35 -9.08
N ASN A 113 1.14 0.10 -8.81
CA ASN A 113 2.08 0.59 -9.80
C ASN A 113 3.14 -0.48 -10.13
N GLU A 114 2.72 -1.56 -10.81
CA GLU A 114 3.66 -2.57 -11.32
C GLU A 114 4.42 -2.05 -12.56
N PRO A 115 5.73 -2.38 -12.73
CA PRO A 115 6.53 -1.89 -13.86
C PRO A 115 5.94 -2.21 -15.23
N THR A 116 5.40 -3.41 -15.39
CA THR A 116 4.74 -3.88 -16.63
C THR A 116 3.52 -3.03 -16.98
N ASN A 117 2.70 -2.67 -15.99
CA ASN A 117 1.53 -1.81 -16.17
C ASN A 117 1.95 -0.39 -16.56
N ILE A 118 2.99 0.16 -15.93
CA ILE A 118 3.52 1.48 -16.26
C ILE A 118 4.06 1.50 -17.70
N ALA A 119 4.82 0.48 -18.10
CA ALA A 119 5.36 0.37 -19.46
C ALA A 119 4.23 0.34 -20.51
N LYS A 120 3.15 -0.43 -20.26
CA LYS A 120 1.97 -0.45 -21.13
C LYS A 120 1.28 0.90 -21.21
N LEU A 121 1.10 1.60 -20.08
CA LEU A 121 0.52 2.94 -20.08
C LEU A 121 1.37 3.94 -20.88
N GLN A 122 2.69 3.91 -20.72
CA GLN A 122 3.62 4.76 -21.47
C GLN A 122 3.58 4.44 -22.98
N ALA A 123 3.56 3.16 -23.36
CA ALA A 123 3.45 2.75 -24.77
C ALA A 123 2.11 3.18 -25.38
N ALA A 124 1.00 2.93 -24.68
CA ALA A 124 -0.35 3.31 -25.12
C ALA A 124 -0.48 4.82 -25.37
N THR A 125 0.08 5.64 -24.46
CA THR A 125 0.02 7.10 -24.56
C THR A 125 0.95 7.66 -25.63
N LYS A 126 2.17 7.12 -25.79
CA LYS A 126 3.12 7.56 -26.82
C LYS A 126 2.70 7.16 -28.24
N LEU A 127 2.17 5.94 -28.39
CA LEU A 127 1.79 5.37 -29.69
C LEU A 127 0.32 5.61 -30.04
N ASN A 128 -0.45 6.21 -29.13
CA ASN A 128 -1.91 6.35 -29.23
C ASN A 128 -2.63 5.02 -29.51
N ASP A 129 -2.13 3.93 -28.94
CA ASP A 129 -2.66 2.59 -29.15
C ASP A 129 -3.73 2.23 -28.10
N ARG A 130 -4.98 2.15 -28.58
CA ARG A 130 -6.14 1.76 -27.76
C ARG A 130 -6.02 0.33 -27.24
N LYS A 131 -5.43 -0.60 -28.00
CA LYS A 131 -5.30 -1.99 -27.58
C LYS A 131 -4.42 -2.10 -26.35
N THR A 132 -3.23 -1.50 -26.40
CA THR A 132 -2.32 -1.45 -25.25
C THR A 132 -2.95 -0.75 -24.05
N PHE A 133 -3.76 0.30 -24.28
CA PHE A 133 -4.52 0.95 -23.20
C PHE A 133 -5.54 0.02 -22.53
N HIS A 134 -6.24 -0.81 -23.32
CA HIS A 134 -7.18 -1.80 -22.77
C HIS A 134 -6.47 -2.88 -21.95
N GLU A 135 -5.30 -3.36 -22.41
CA GLU A 135 -4.47 -4.29 -21.66
C GLU A 135 -3.98 -3.70 -20.34
N TYR A 136 -3.50 -2.45 -20.36
CA TYR A 136 -3.15 -1.70 -19.15
C TYR A 136 -4.35 -1.59 -18.20
N SER A 137 -5.51 -1.20 -18.71
CA SER A 137 -6.71 -0.98 -17.91
C SER A 137 -7.17 -2.28 -17.22
N ALA A 138 -7.14 -3.41 -17.95
CA ALA A 138 -7.48 -4.71 -17.37
C ALA A 138 -6.52 -5.12 -16.25
N ALA A 139 -5.21 -4.98 -16.48
CA ALA A 139 -4.20 -5.32 -15.47
C ALA A 139 -4.25 -4.40 -14.25
N SER A 140 -4.45 -3.09 -14.47
CA SER A 140 -4.62 -2.09 -13.41
C SER A 140 -5.86 -2.37 -12.57
N ASN A 141 -6.98 -2.72 -13.21
CA ASN A 141 -8.21 -3.10 -12.50
C ASN A 141 -7.99 -4.34 -11.62
N LEU A 142 -7.26 -5.35 -12.11
CA LEU A 142 -6.91 -6.53 -11.30
C LEU A 142 -6.06 -6.15 -10.08
N ALA A 143 -5.04 -5.31 -10.26
CA ALA A 143 -4.24 -4.80 -9.15
C ALA A 143 -5.08 -4.01 -8.13
N GLN A 144 -6.04 -3.21 -8.60
CA GLN A 144 -6.98 -2.49 -7.71
C GLN A 144 -7.82 -3.44 -6.86
N ARG A 145 -8.27 -4.56 -7.42
CA ARG A 145 -9.01 -5.59 -6.65
C ARG A 145 -8.17 -6.08 -5.48
N MET A 146 -6.89 -6.37 -5.70
CA MET A 146 -6.02 -6.93 -4.66
C MET A 146 -5.53 -5.89 -3.65
N CYS A 147 -5.32 -4.64 -4.05
CA CYS A 147 -4.65 -3.64 -3.22
C CYS A 147 -5.59 -2.62 -2.54
N THR A 148 -6.87 -2.55 -2.91
CA THR A 148 -7.75 -1.45 -2.46
C THR A 148 -9.15 -1.90 -2.07
N LEU A 149 -9.77 -1.19 -1.13
CA LEU A 149 -11.17 -1.43 -0.73
C LEU A 149 -12.16 -1.22 -1.90
N ARG A 150 -11.95 -0.19 -2.72
CA ARG A 150 -12.81 0.05 -3.89
C ARG A 150 -12.77 -1.09 -4.91
N GLY A 151 -11.64 -1.80 -4.99
CA GLY A 151 -11.50 -2.95 -5.87
C GLY A 151 -12.28 -4.19 -5.41
N GLN A 152 -12.73 -4.22 -4.15
CA GLN A 152 -13.61 -5.27 -3.64
C GLN A 152 -15.09 -5.01 -3.99
N LEU A 153 -15.41 -3.85 -4.56
CA LEU A 153 -16.76 -3.49 -4.98
C LEU A 153 -16.98 -3.88 -6.45
N GLU A 154 -18.18 -4.39 -6.75
CA GLU A 154 -18.61 -4.69 -8.10
C GLU A 154 -19.81 -3.82 -8.49
N ILE A 155 -19.73 -3.22 -9.69
CA ILE A 155 -20.84 -2.46 -10.25
C ILE A 155 -21.87 -3.46 -10.79
N LYS A 156 -23.04 -3.52 -10.15
CA LYS A 156 -24.15 -4.34 -10.65
C LYS A 156 -24.71 -3.73 -11.93
N THR A 157 -24.55 -4.45 -13.03
CA THR A 157 -25.10 -4.06 -14.34
C THR A 157 -26.38 -4.84 -14.63
N SER A 158 -27.32 -4.21 -15.34
CA SER A 158 -28.58 -4.82 -15.78
C SER A 158 -28.83 -4.46 -17.23
N LYS A 159 -29.46 -5.35 -18.00
CA LYS A 159 -29.86 -5.06 -19.39
C LYS A 159 -30.78 -3.84 -19.49
N LYS A 160 -31.55 -3.54 -18.43
CA LYS A 160 -32.42 -2.35 -18.36
C LYS A 160 -31.66 -1.02 -18.18
N LEU A 161 -30.38 -1.07 -17.78
CA LEU A 161 -29.53 0.09 -17.52
C LEU A 161 -28.55 0.37 -18.67
N GLN A 162 -28.61 -0.40 -19.76
CA GLN A 162 -27.76 -0.19 -20.92
C GLN A 162 -28.36 0.91 -21.79
N ILE A 163 -27.60 1.99 -21.97
CA ILE A 163 -27.93 3.08 -22.89
C ILE A 163 -26.95 3.07 -24.08
N PRO A 164 -27.39 3.51 -25.27
CA PRO A 164 -26.50 3.75 -26.41
C PRO A 164 -25.37 4.72 -26.05
N LEU A 165 -24.17 4.49 -26.61
CA LEU A 165 -23.02 5.37 -26.37
C LEU A 165 -23.27 6.83 -26.80
N SER A 166 -24.18 7.06 -27.76
CA SER A 166 -24.58 8.40 -28.21
C SER A 166 -25.34 9.21 -27.16
N GLU A 167 -25.96 8.55 -26.17
CA GLU A 167 -26.64 9.21 -25.05
C GLU A 167 -25.69 9.55 -23.90
N VAL A 168 -24.48 8.99 -23.92
CA VAL A 168 -23.43 9.32 -22.96
C VAL A 168 -22.85 10.69 -23.31
N GLU A 169 -22.58 11.50 -22.29
CA GLU A 169 -21.89 12.76 -22.44
C GLU A 169 -20.55 12.62 -23.21
N SER A 170 -20.19 13.64 -23.98
CA SER A 170 -18.98 13.59 -24.80
C SER A 170 -17.71 13.51 -23.93
N ALA A 171 -16.66 12.89 -24.47
CA ALA A 171 -15.37 12.83 -23.80
C ALA A 171 -14.82 14.22 -23.42
N ALA A 172 -15.10 15.25 -24.23
CA ALA A 172 -14.68 16.63 -23.99
C ALA A 172 -15.33 17.25 -22.74
N GLU A 173 -16.56 16.85 -22.39
CA GLU A 173 -17.22 17.31 -21.15
C GLU A 173 -16.73 16.51 -19.94
N ILE A 174 -16.50 15.20 -20.09
CA ILE A 174 -15.98 14.34 -19.03
C ILE A 174 -14.62 14.83 -18.52
N VAL A 175 -13.69 15.13 -19.44
CA VAL A 175 -12.32 15.53 -19.07
C VAL A 175 -12.25 16.83 -18.27
N LYS A 176 -13.28 17.70 -18.34
CA LYS A 176 -13.34 18.92 -17.52
C LYS A 176 -13.42 18.62 -16.02
N ARG A 177 -13.90 17.43 -15.64
CA ARG A 177 -13.93 16.98 -14.24
C ARG A 177 -12.59 16.43 -13.76
N PHE A 178 -11.67 16.14 -14.67
CA PHE A 178 -10.34 15.66 -14.31
C PHE A 178 -9.47 16.84 -13.91
N VAL A 179 -9.03 16.79 -12.66
CA VAL A 179 -8.04 17.72 -12.13
C VAL A 179 -6.71 16.98 -12.07
N THR A 180 -5.71 17.51 -12.76
CA THR A 180 -4.33 17.20 -12.40
C THR A 180 -4.11 17.91 -11.07
N GLY A 181 -3.91 17.18 -9.97
CA GLY A 181 -3.73 17.77 -8.63
C GLY A 181 -2.70 18.90 -8.65
N LYS A 182 -2.79 19.85 -7.69
CA LYS A 182 -1.90 21.03 -7.57
C LYS A 182 -0.50 20.66 -8.04
N ALA A 183 -0.03 21.32 -9.12
CA ALA A 183 1.20 20.98 -9.83
C ALA A 183 2.26 20.51 -8.83
N ILE A 184 2.77 19.29 -9.03
CA ILE A 184 3.97 18.80 -8.34
C ILE A 184 4.94 19.99 -8.30
N ASN A 185 5.35 20.40 -7.10
CA ASN A 185 6.24 21.55 -6.94
C ASN A 185 7.36 21.42 -7.98
N PHE A 186 7.56 22.45 -8.80
CA PHE A 186 8.42 22.41 -9.98
C PHE A 186 9.83 21.87 -9.65
N SER A 187 10.34 22.18 -8.46
CA SER A 187 11.62 21.66 -7.95
C SER A 187 11.63 20.13 -7.75
N ILE A 188 10.51 19.54 -7.33
CA ILE A 188 10.35 18.08 -7.16
C ILE A 188 10.24 17.40 -8.52
N LEU A 189 9.57 18.04 -9.49
CA LEU A 189 9.37 17.50 -10.84
C LEU A 189 10.70 17.33 -11.59
N PHE A 190 11.59 18.31 -11.51
CA PHE A 190 12.90 18.24 -12.18
C PHE A 190 13.83 17.19 -11.56
N HIS A 191 13.82 17.04 -10.22
CA HIS A 191 14.69 16.08 -9.55
C HIS A 191 14.31 14.62 -9.87
N LEU A 192 13.01 14.31 -9.96
CA LEU A 192 12.54 12.98 -10.34
C LEU A 192 12.90 12.62 -11.79
N LYS A 193 12.84 13.59 -12.71
CA LYS A 193 13.20 13.37 -14.11
C LYS A 193 14.70 13.05 -14.28
N PHE A 194 15.56 13.79 -13.59
CA PHE A 194 17.02 13.60 -13.62
C PHE A 194 17.48 12.30 -12.95
N SER A 195 16.80 11.88 -11.88
CA SER A 195 17.16 10.65 -11.16
C SER A 195 16.76 9.38 -11.92
N ILE A 196 15.65 9.41 -12.67
CA ILE A 196 15.27 8.30 -13.56
C ILE A 196 16.25 8.20 -14.74
N GLU A 197 16.66 9.32 -15.34
CA GLU A 197 17.65 9.30 -16.43
C GLU A 197 19.06 8.80 -16.00
N ASN A 198 19.43 8.95 -14.72
CA ASN A 198 20.69 8.43 -14.18
C ASN A 198 20.63 7.00 -13.64
N ILE A 199 19.46 6.38 -13.54
CA ILE A 199 19.32 4.97 -13.12
C ILE A 199 19.32 4.01 -14.34
N TYR A 200 19.11 4.54 -15.54
CA TYR A 200 19.12 3.79 -16.80
C TYR A 200 20.34 4.09 -17.71
N CYS A 201 21.40 4.69 -17.17
CA CYS A 201 22.74 4.77 -17.78
C CYS A 201 23.76 4.01 -16.95
#